data_AF-C6HXD8-F1
#
_entry.id   AF-C6HXD8-F1
#
_cell.length_a   1.000
_cell.length_b   1.000
_cell.length_c   1.000
_cell.angle_alpha   90.00
_cell.angle_beta   90.00
_cell.angle_gamma   90.00
#
_symmetry.space_group_name_H-M   'P 1'
#
loop_
_entity.id
_entity.type
_entity.pdbx_description
1 polymer ?
#
loop_
_entity_poly.entity_id
_entity_poly.type
_entity_poly.pdbx_seq_one_letter_code
_entity_poly.pdbx_strand_id
1 'polypeptide(L)'
;MSVPSSQETILLVGLSPVPDILLPLISVPGTIVIFYGEGVNAPWNGEPHFYYLESDVLGRGRSPFSQCLTEGDVAGRLLRAERVLTF
;
A
#
# COMPACT_ATOMS: atom_id res chain seq x y z
N MET A 1 11.90 -15.75 22.86
CA MET A 1 11.54 -14.33 22.73
C MET A 1 10.49 -14.24 21.64
N SER A 2 9.26 -13.89 21.98
CA SER A 2 8.14 -13.82 21.04
C SER A 2 8.28 -12.52 20.24
N VAL A 3 8.42 -12.62 18.92
CA VAL A 3 8.30 -11.45 18.04
C VAL A 3 6.86 -10.95 18.18
N PRO A 4 6.61 -9.67 18.52
CA PRO A 4 5.25 -9.16 18.54
C PRO A 4 4.67 -9.34 17.14
N SER A 5 3.58 -10.08 17.01
CA SER A 5 2.93 -10.28 15.72
C SER A 5 2.34 -8.93 15.33
N SER A 6 2.98 -8.23 14.40
CA SER A 6 2.41 -7.07 13.75
C SER A 6 1.12 -7.53 13.07
N GLN A 7 -0.04 -7.17 13.61
CA GLN A 7 -1.36 -7.46 13.04
C GLN A 7 -1.63 -6.57 11.81
N GLU A 8 -0.69 -6.54 10.86
CA GLU A 8 -0.80 -5.73 9.65
C GLU A 8 -1.48 -6.56 8.56
N THR A 9 -2.61 -6.06 8.04
CA THR A 9 -3.19 -6.54 6.79
C THR A 9 -2.72 -5.62 5.67
N ILE A 10 -2.12 -6.17 4.63
CA ILE A 10 -1.69 -5.40 3.45
C ILE A 10 -2.69 -5.59 2.32
N LEU A 11 -3.19 -4.49 1.79
CA LEU A 11 -3.91 -4.43 0.53
C LEU A 11 -2.96 -3.91 -0.55
N LEU A 12 -2.58 -4.77 -1.48
CA LEU A 12 -1.88 -4.37 -2.70
C LEU A 12 -2.93 -3.97 -3.73
N VAL A 13 -2.88 -2.73 -4.21
CA VAL A 13 -3.87 -2.19 -5.16
C VAL A 13 -3.18 -1.74 -6.44
N GLY A 14 -3.34 -2.54 -7.50
CA GLY A 14 -2.74 -2.34 -8.83
C GLY A 14 -3.64 -1.60 -9.82
N LEU A 15 -4.92 -1.43 -9.48
CA LEU A 15 -5.98 -0.90 -10.35
C LEU A 15 -6.31 0.57 -10.05
N SER A 16 -6.72 1.31 -11.10
CA SER A 16 -7.31 2.64 -10.99
C SER A 16 -8.46 2.82 -12.00
N PRO A 17 -9.65 3.33 -11.60
CA PRO A 17 -9.99 3.79 -10.25
C PRO A 17 -10.05 2.65 -9.21
N VAL A 18 -9.84 2.98 -7.94
CA VAL A 18 -9.94 2.02 -6.83
C VAL A 18 -11.39 1.54 -6.71
N PRO A 19 -11.69 0.24 -6.80
CA PRO A 19 -13.06 -0.25 -6.72
C PRO A 19 -13.71 -0.02 -5.34
N ASP A 20 -14.99 0.38 -5.33
CA ASP A 20 -15.75 0.65 -4.09
C ASP A 20 -15.81 -0.55 -3.13
N ILE A 21 -15.72 -1.78 -3.68
CA ILE A 21 -15.68 -3.02 -2.89
C ILE A 21 -14.47 -3.08 -1.95
N LEU A 22 -13.42 -2.29 -2.20
CA LEU A 22 -12.24 -2.21 -1.35
C LEU A 22 -12.40 -1.23 -0.18
N LEU A 23 -13.34 -0.28 -0.25
CA LEU A 23 -13.53 0.74 0.80
C LEU A 23 -13.77 0.15 2.20
N PRO A 24 -14.57 -0.92 2.36
CA PRO A 24 -14.73 -1.56 3.67
C PRO A 24 -13.42 -2.17 4.19
N LEU A 25 -12.58 -2.72 3.30
CA LEU A 25 -11.30 -3.33 3.68
C LEU A 25 -10.29 -2.27 4.11
N ILE A 26 -10.24 -1.16 3.37
CA ILE A 26 -9.37 -0.01 3.67
C ILE A 26 -9.67 0.57 5.06
N SER A 27 -10.95 0.58 5.46
CA SER A 27 -11.40 1.14 6.74
C SER A 27 -11.11 0.25 7.95
N VAL A 28 -10.62 -0.98 7.77
CA VAL A 28 -10.30 -1.88 8.88
C VAL A 28 -9.02 -1.42 9.59
N PRO A 29 -9.05 -1.19 10.92
CA PRO A 29 -7.85 -0.83 11.68
C PRO A 29 -6.71 -1.84 11.48
N GLY A 30 -5.48 -1.34 11.30
CA GLY A 30 -4.31 -2.17 11.00
C GLY A 30 -4.17 -2.54 9.52
N THR A 31 -5.05 -2.04 8.66
CA THR A 31 -4.91 -2.20 7.21
C THR A 31 -3.98 -1.15 6.63
N ILE A 32 -2.99 -1.61 5.87
CA ILE A 32 -2.06 -0.81 5.11
C ILE A 32 -2.38 -0.99 3.63
N VAL A 33 -2.49 0.10 2.89
CA VAL A 33 -2.75 0.09 1.46
C VAL A 33 -1.47 0.46 0.73
N ILE A 34 -1.05 -0.37 -0.22
CA ILE A 34 0.11 -0.11 -1.08
C ILE A 34 -0.38 -0.07 -2.53
N PHE A 35 -0.34 1.11 -3.12
CA PHE A 35 -0.67 1.33 -4.52
C PHE A 35 0.53 1.05 -5.42
N TYR A 36 0.32 0.30 -6.49
CA TYR A 36 1.32 -0.04 -7.52
C TYR A 36 0.67 -0.03 -8.92
N GLY A 37 1.45 -0.15 -9.99
CA GLY A 37 0.98 -0.21 -11.36
C GLY A 37 0.14 1.00 -11.79
N GLU A 38 -1.14 0.78 -12.10
CA GLU A 38 -2.11 1.86 -12.38
C GLU A 38 -2.67 2.46 -11.09
N GLY A 39 -2.64 1.72 -9.98
CA GLY A 39 -3.12 2.14 -8.67
C GLY A 39 -2.41 3.38 -8.13
N VAL A 40 -1.17 3.68 -8.54
CA VAL A 40 -0.47 4.92 -8.17
C VAL A 40 -1.13 6.19 -8.72
N ASN A 41 -2.13 6.05 -9.61
CA ASN A 41 -2.98 7.15 -10.05
C ASN A 41 -4.09 7.50 -9.04
N ALA A 42 -4.29 6.69 -7.99
CA ALA A 42 -5.20 7.03 -6.90
C ALA A 42 -4.78 8.37 -6.26
N PRO A 43 -5.74 9.26 -5.95
CA PRO A 43 -5.41 10.56 -5.39
C PRO A 43 -4.83 10.41 -3.99
N TRP A 44 -3.65 11.00 -3.76
CA TRP A 44 -3.11 11.11 -2.42
C TRP A 44 -3.91 12.14 -1.61
N ASN A 45 -4.55 11.67 -0.55
CA ASN A 45 -5.38 12.45 0.36
C ASN A 45 -4.74 12.65 1.75
N GLY A 46 -3.48 12.24 1.93
CA GLY A 46 -2.75 12.37 3.20
C GLY A 46 -2.98 11.25 4.22
N GLU A 47 -3.75 10.22 3.87
CA GLU A 47 -4.02 9.11 4.80
C GLU A 47 -2.71 8.41 5.23
N PRO A 48 -2.47 8.23 6.55
CA PRO A 48 -1.19 7.75 7.07
C PRO A 48 -0.93 6.25 6.79
N HIS A 49 -1.95 5.53 6.36
CA HIS A 49 -1.89 4.10 6.04
C HIS A 49 -1.85 3.83 4.53
N PHE A 50 -1.78 4.89 3.71
CA PHE A 50 -1.66 4.80 2.26
C PHE A 50 -0.21 4.99 1.83
N TYR A 51 0.28 4.06 1.02
CA TYR A 51 1.63 4.05 0.49
C TYR A 51 1.62 3.78 -1.01
N TYR A 52 2.69 4.19 -1.69
CA TYR A 52 2.79 4.12 -3.15
C TYR A 52 4.14 3.51 -3.51
N LEU A 53 4.17 2.59 -4.48
CA LEU A 53 5.44 2.03 -4.95
C LEU A 53 6.25 3.12 -5.67
N GLU A 54 7.45 3.39 -5.18
CA GLU A 54 8.27 4.51 -5.63
C GLU A 54 8.65 4.41 -7.10
N SER A 55 9.04 3.23 -7.57
CA SER A 55 9.42 3.01 -8.96
C SER A 55 8.28 3.28 -9.94
N ASP A 56 7.04 2.98 -9.56
CA ASP A 56 5.86 3.30 -10.36
C ASP A 56 5.55 4.79 -10.35
N VAL A 57 5.68 5.47 -9.20
CA VAL A 57 5.52 6.93 -9.11
C VAL A 57 6.54 7.64 -10.01
N LEU A 58 7.80 7.22 -9.96
CA LEU A 58 8.87 7.69 -10.84
C LEU A 58 8.58 7.39 -12.31
N GLY A 59 8.08 6.18 -12.61
CA GLY A 59 7.69 5.76 -13.95
C GLY A 59 6.57 6.61 -14.56
N ARG A 60 5.76 7.28 -13.74
CA ARG A 60 4.76 8.28 -14.18
C ARG A 60 5.32 9.70 -14.30
N GLY A 61 6.62 9.89 -14.13
CA GLY A 61 7.27 11.21 -14.20
C GLY A 61 6.94 12.12 -13.01
N ARG A 62 6.55 11.55 -11.86
CA ARG A 62 6.27 12.31 -10.63
C ARG A 62 7.46 12.20 -9.67
N SER A 63 7.65 13.24 -8.86
CA SER A 63 8.64 13.20 -7.78
C SER A 63 8.14 12.30 -6.64
N PRO A 64 9.00 11.45 -6.06
CA PRO A 64 8.68 10.71 -4.84
C PRO A 64 8.33 11.65 -3.68
N PHE A 65 7.55 11.16 -2.73
CA PHE A 65 7.12 11.87 -1.54
C PHE A 65 7.15 10.93 -0.32
N SER A 66 6.82 11.44 0.87
CA SER A 66 7.03 10.72 2.14
C SER A 66 6.32 9.37 2.28
N GLN A 67 5.28 9.10 1.48
CA GLN A 67 4.55 7.83 1.47
C GLN A 67 4.95 6.91 0.30
N CYS A 68 5.97 7.28 -0.47
CA CYS A 68 6.58 6.35 -1.42
C CYS A 68 7.40 5.30 -0.66
N LEU A 69 7.26 4.04 -1.08
CA LEU A 69 8.01 2.90 -0.55
C LEU A 69 8.88 2.33 -1.66
N THR A 70 10.12 1.99 -1.32
CA THR A 70 10.98 1.19 -2.21
C THR A 70 10.47 -0.25 -2.28
N GLU A 71 10.94 -1.01 -3.26
CA GLU A 71 10.67 -2.46 -3.35
C GLU A 71 11.13 -3.19 -2.07
N GLY A 72 12.25 -2.75 -1.48
CA GLY A 72 12.76 -3.28 -0.23
C GLY A 72 11.81 -3.04 0.95
N ASP A 73 11.24 -1.85 1.05
CA ASP A 73 10.25 -1.51 2.08
C ASP A 73 8.96 -2.33 1.91
N VAL A 74 8.48 -2.45 0.67
CA VAL A 74 7.30 -3.26 0.34
C VAL A 74 7.55 -4.73 0.68
N ALA A 75 8.67 -5.31 0.25
CA ALA A 75 9.03 -6.68 0.58
C ALA A 75 9.14 -6.89 2.09
N GLY A 76 9.75 -5.96 2.82
CA GLY A 76 9.86 -6.01 4.28
C GLY A 76 8.51 -6.00 4.99
N ARG A 77 7.54 -5.21 4.49
CA ARG A 77 6.16 -5.19 5.01
C ARG A 77 5.42 -6.49 4.67
N LEU A 78 5.50 -6.96 3.43
CA LEU A 78 4.86 -8.21 2.99
C LEU A 78 5.33 -9.41 3.81
N LEU A 79 6.63 -9.49 4.12
CA LEU A 79 7.19 -10.58 4.94
C LEU A 79 6.71 -10.57 6.40
N ARG A 80 6.24 -9.43 6.91
CA ARG A 80 5.73 -9.27 8.29
C ARG A 80 4.21 -9.23 8.38
N ALA A 81 3.51 -9.15 7.24
CA ALA A 81 2.07 -9.04 7.20
C ALA A 81 1.42 -10.35 7.69
N GLU A 82 0.35 -10.20 8.46
CA GLU A 82 -0.50 -11.33 8.85
C GLU A 82 -1.31 -11.82 7.64
N ARG A 83 -1.73 -10.87 6.79
CA ARG A 83 -2.52 -11.14 5.60
C ARG A 83 -2.14 -10.19 4.48
N VAL A 84 -2.09 -10.72 3.26
CA VAL A 84 -1.93 -9.94 2.03
C VAL A 84 -3.11 -10.23 1.13
N LEU A 85 -3.79 -9.18 0.68
CA LEU A 85 -4.81 -9.23 -0.36
C LEU A 85 -4.33 -8.39 -1.53
N THR A 86 -4.59 -8.83 -2.76
CA THR A 86 -4.15 -8.16 -3.99
C THR A 86 -5.32 -7.94 -4.92
N PHE A 87 -5.38 -6.75 -5.53
CA PHE A 87 -6.48 -6.29 -6.38
C PHE A 87 -5.94 -5.54 -7.59
#